data_AF-A0A2G8PCN0-F1
#
_entry.id   AF-A0A2G8PCN0-F1
#
_cell.length_a   1.000
_cell.length_b   1.000
_cell.length_c   1.000
_cell.angle_alpha   90.00
_cell.angle_beta   90.00
_cell.angle_gamma   90.00
#
_symmetry.space_group_name_H-M   'P 1'
#
loop_
_entity.id
_entity.type
_entity.pdbx_description
1 polymer ?
#
loop_
_entity_poly.entity_id
_entity_poly.type
_entity_poly.pdbx_seq_one_letter_code
_entity_poly.pdbx_strand_id
1 'polypeptide(L)'
;MNGGELPLTVEVLRWLAGGQLAERLERAVRLWVLLQGLYSENRWPDLPETFGYTHIRDRLFSPSHPRQDLPHGISCPDPSCICQKPLSFWLEHPDLLAALKAEVPHLETRLASRPFLKTHRTLRKELDYLAAQGWLQPIEANSRRRDNFRCRAAGDRPPLPTPASALTLSGSQLEQIYHVLSDVAFVHPDVQVLLDDIWGGHQHSQRRLFVWFEYILSDEQQERVDEYQNQLEAFWTKPAAGLIRFDYETRQHGIQKVLTYPVCLFYARRAKYLAAFGQLPHAARSLGWHNFRLDRIRSPRLTVVPWSDPAVPAELLARQRQGNLPTPEEVQAAWEEAWGSDFYLPKALLILRFAPQFARRYVDNTVRHPTFQPIAYERIPALVRREIADAGEREKILHILRQRPASDRYFCAYVRVGDTNFTMRLRDWRPNGEVIAPLAYREQMAREAQAELQFYRPDLKLS
;
A
#
# COMPACT_ATOMS: atom_id res chain seq x y z
N MET A 1 -1.41 34.93 15.57
CA MET A 1 -2.72 34.28 15.78
C MET A 1 -2.63 33.50 17.08
N ASN A 2 -3.42 33.89 18.09
CA ASN A 2 -3.45 33.21 19.40
C ASN A 2 -3.93 31.77 19.20
N GLY A 3 -3.16 30.82 19.72
CA GLY A 3 -3.26 29.41 19.38
C GLY A 3 -4.30 28.67 20.20
N GLY A 4 -5.29 28.08 19.53
CA GLY A 4 -6.27 27.20 20.16
C GLY A 4 -7.26 26.61 19.16
N GLU A 5 -7.80 27.44 18.28
CA GLU A 5 -8.85 27.02 17.35
C GLU A 5 -8.31 26.48 16.03
N LEU A 6 -8.75 25.27 15.68
CA LEU A 6 -8.45 24.63 14.42
C LEU A 6 -9.39 25.22 13.35
N PRO A 7 -8.94 26.02 12.38
CA PRO A 7 -9.85 26.67 11.45
C PRO A 7 -10.59 25.61 10.61
N LEU A 8 -11.88 25.85 10.32
CA LEU A 8 -12.64 24.97 9.43
C LEU A 8 -12.33 25.35 7.97
N THR A 9 -11.23 24.81 7.45
CA THR A 9 -10.83 24.98 6.05
C THR A 9 -10.80 23.64 5.31
N VAL A 10 -10.73 23.69 3.99
CA VAL A 10 -10.65 22.48 3.16
C VAL A 10 -9.37 21.71 3.47
N GLU A 11 -8.24 22.39 3.64
CA GLU A 11 -6.95 21.79 3.95
C GLU A 11 -6.98 21.04 5.29
N VAL A 12 -7.62 21.62 6.30
CA VAL A 12 -7.80 20.97 7.61
C VAL A 12 -8.70 19.74 7.47
N LEU A 13 -9.83 19.84 6.76
CA LEU A 13 -10.73 18.71 6.55
C LEU A 13 -10.05 17.59 5.75
N ARG A 14 -9.28 17.94 4.72
CA ARG A 14 -8.52 17.01 3.88
C ARG A 14 -7.46 16.27 4.68
N TRP A 15 -6.75 17.00 5.53
CA TRP A 15 -5.78 16.41 6.45
C TRP A 15 -6.44 15.45 7.45
N LEU A 16 -7.56 15.84 8.06
CA LEU A 16 -8.32 14.97 8.96
C LEU A 16 -8.88 13.73 8.26
N ALA A 17 -9.20 13.83 6.97
CA ALA A 17 -9.61 12.71 6.12
C ALA A 17 -8.46 11.76 5.73
N GLY A 18 -7.20 12.12 6.00
CA GLY A 18 -6.03 11.39 5.52
C GLY A 18 -5.89 11.45 4.00
N GLY A 19 -6.17 12.62 3.40
CA GLY A 19 -6.06 12.86 1.97
C GLY A 19 -7.27 12.45 1.12
N GLN A 20 -8.23 11.71 1.68
CA GLN A 20 -9.41 11.19 0.96
C GLN A 20 -10.69 11.98 1.30
N LEU A 21 -10.66 13.31 1.16
CA LEU A 21 -11.77 14.17 1.61
C LEU A 21 -13.10 13.83 0.93
N ALA A 22 -13.06 13.55 -0.38
CA ALA A 22 -14.23 13.15 -1.17
C ALA A 22 -15.00 11.99 -0.53
N GLU A 23 -14.31 10.94 -0.11
CA GLU A 23 -14.94 9.73 0.47
C GLU A 23 -15.20 9.87 1.98
N ARG A 24 -14.43 10.71 2.67
CA ARG A 24 -14.41 10.76 4.15
C ARG A 24 -14.88 12.07 4.76
N LEU A 25 -15.58 12.91 4.01
CA LEU A 25 -16.08 14.21 4.50
C LEU A 25 -16.80 14.13 5.85
N GLU A 26 -17.73 13.18 6.02
CA GLU A 26 -18.45 13.02 7.30
C GLU A 26 -17.50 12.74 8.46
N ARG A 27 -16.47 11.93 8.24
CA ARG A 27 -15.45 11.61 9.25
C ARG A 27 -14.58 12.82 9.54
N ALA A 28 -14.13 13.55 8.52
CA ALA A 28 -13.35 14.76 8.69
C ALA A 28 -14.08 15.80 9.55
N VAL A 29 -15.37 16.03 9.27
CA VAL A 29 -16.22 16.92 10.07
C VAL A 29 -16.36 16.42 11.51
N ARG A 30 -16.59 15.11 11.74
CA ARG A 30 -16.63 14.57 13.11
C ARG A 30 -15.34 14.80 13.87
N LEU A 31 -14.19 14.50 13.25
CA LEU A 31 -12.88 14.71 13.85
C LEU A 31 -12.62 16.18 14.15
N TRP A 32 -13.00 17.09 13.25
CA TRP A 32 -12.86 18.53 13.46
C TRP A 32 -13.67 18.99 14.68
N VAL A 33 -14.95 18.61 14.77
CA VAL A 33 -15.81 18.95 15.93
C VAL A 33 -15.26 18.38 17.23
N LEU A 34 -14.75 17.15 17.21
CA LEU A 34 -14.11 16.56 18.39
C LEU A 34 -12.87 17.38 18.82
N LEU A 35 -12.03 17.79 17.87
CA LEU A 35 -10.87 18.63 18.16
C LEU A 35 -11.26 20.02 18.67
N GLN A 36 -12.34 20.62 18.17
CA GLN A 36 -12.88 21.85 18.74
C GLN A 36 -13.28 21.67 20.21
N GLY A 37 -14.04 20.62 20.53
CA GLY A 37 -14.45 20.33 21.91
C GLY A 37 -13.28 20.06 22.86
N LEU A 38 -12.15 19.57 22.34
CA LEU A 38 -10.96 19.22 23.11
C LEU A 38 -9.97 20.38 23.27
N TYR A 39 -9.86 21.27 22.27
CA TYR A 39 -8.74 22.22 22.14
C TYR A 39 -9.11 23.68 21.92
N SER A 40 -10.37 24.00 21.56
CA SER A 40 -10.80 25.39 21.35
C SER A 40 -10.82 26.21 22.64
N GLU A 41 -11.02 27.52 22.51
CA GLU A 41 -11.23 28.40 23.66
C GLU A 41 -12.50 28.01 24.46
N ASN A 42 -13.49 27.46 23.76
CA ASN A 42 -14.70 26.85 24.33
C ASN A 42 -14.56 25.33 24.54
N ARG A 43 -13.34 24.84 24.84
CA ARG A 43 -13.13 23.43 25.19
C ARG A 43 -14.11 23.01 26.27
N TRP A 44 -14.46 21.72 26.32
CA TRP A 44 -15.28 21.17 27.39
C TRP A 44 -14.63 21.42 28.76
N PRO A 45 -15.08 22.43 29.53
CA PRO A 45 -14.33 22.95 30.66
C PRO A 45 -14.30 21.96 31.82
N ASP A 46 -15.34 21.14 31.92
CA ASP A 46 -15.48 20.08 32.93
C ASP A 46 -14.88 18.75 32.47
N LEU A 47 -14.20 18.67 31.31
CA LEU A 47 -13.57 17.44 30.87
C LEU A 47 -12.43 17.08 31.84
N PRO A 48 -12.41 15.87 32.43
CA PRO A 48 -11.33 15.48 33.32
C PRO A 48 -9.98 15.41 32.56
N GLU A 49 -8.87 15.55 33.29
CA GLU A 49 -7.52 15.48 32.72
C GLU A 49 -7.30 14.19 31.91
N THR A 50 -7.86 13.08 32.40
CA THR A 50 -7.91 11.80 31.72
C THR A 50 -9.35 11.43 31.41
N PHE A 51 -9.64 11.09 30.17
CA PHE A 51 -11.01 10.82 29.74
C PHE A 51 -11.10 9.60 28.82
N GLY A 52 -12.33 9.18 28.58
CA GLY A 52 -12.67 8.06 27.74
C GLY A 52 -13.93 8.37 26.94
N TYR A 53 -14.37 7.41 26.15
CA TYR A 53 -15.51 7.60 25.25
C TYR A 53 -16.77 8.10 25.95
N THR A 54 -17.06 7.61 27.16
CA THR A 54 -18.27 8.00 27.92
C THR A 54 -18.28 9.49 28.26
N HIS A 55 -17.11 10.04 28.63
CA HIS A 55 -16.94 11.46 28.91
C HIS A 55 -17.23 12.34 27.69
N ILE A 56 -16.78 11.88 26.52
CA ILE A 56 -17.01 12.56 25.23
C ILE A 56 -18.48 12.43 24.83
N ARG A 57 -19.05 11.22 24.88
CA ARG A 57 -20.45 10.94 24.55
C ARG A 57 -21.41 11.86 25.32
N ASP A 58 -21.22 11.97 26.63
CA ASP A 58 -22.13 12.70 27.50
C ASP A 58 -22.06 14.24 27.32
N ARG A 59 -21.01 14.74 26.66
CA ARG A 59 -20.86 16.16 26.28
C ARG A 59 -21.30 16.42 24.84
N LEU A 60 -21.12 15.43 23.98
CA LEU A 60 -21.38 15.52 22.55
C LEU A 60 -22.88 15.36 22.24
N PHE A 61 -23.55 14.41 22.90
CA PHE A 61 -24.96 14.10 22.65
C PHE A 61 -25.89 14.66 23.73
N SER A 62 -27.15 14.88 23.34
CA SER A 62 -28.22 15.22 24.28
C SER A 62 -28.45 14.11 25.33
N PRO A 63 -28.92 14.45 26.56
CA PRO A 63 -29.29 13.46 27.58
C PRO A 63 -30.30 12.40 27.10
N SER A 64 -31.13 12.75 26.12
CA SER A 64 -32.15 11.87 25.53
C SER A 64 -31.59 10.94 24.44
N HIS A 65 -30.30 11.06 24.10
CA HIS A 65 -29.66 10.18 23.13
C HIS A 65 -29.39 8.79 23.74
N PRO A 66 -29.66 7.69 23.02
CA PRO A 66 -29.37 6.35 23.51
C PRO A 66 -27.92 6.22 23.97
N ARG A 67 -27.69 5.55 25.10
CA ARG A 67 -26.34 5.34 25.66
C ARG A 67 -25.65 4.07 25.15
N GLN A 68 -26.39 3.25 24.40
CA GLN A 68 -25.98 1.96 23.86
C GLN A 68 -26.49 1.83 22.42
N ASP A 69 -25.75 1.09 21.60
CA ASP A 69 -26.13 0.80 20.22
C ASP A 69 -27.34 -0.15 20.22
N LEU A 70 -28.40 0.20 19.51
CA LEU A 70 -29.58 -0.65 19.34
C LEU A 70 -29.45 -1.52 18.07
N PRO A 71 -30.10 -2.69 18.00
CA PRO A 71 -30.01 -3.62 16.86
C PRO A 71 -30.41 -3.01 15.50
N HIS A 72 -31.26 -1.99 15.51
CA HIS A 72 -31.77 -1.31 14.31
C HIS A 72 -31.11 0.05 14.05
N GLY A 73 -29.96 0.33 14.68
CA GLY A 73 -29.26 1.61 14.61
C GLY A 73 -29.72 2.60 15.68
N ILE A 74 -29.18 3.82 15.66
CA ILE A 74 -29.48 4.83 16.67
C ILE A 74 -30.78 5.54 16.29
N SER A 75 -31.80 5.40 17.14
CA SER A 75 -33.00 6.25 17.11
C SER A 75 -32.91 7.27 18.25
N CYS A 76 -32.71 8.54 17.90
CA CYS A 76 -32.62 9.63 18.88
C CYS A 76 -33.85 10.54 18.76
N PRO A 77 -34.68 10.65 19.82
CA PRO A 77 -35.94 11.39 19.78
C PRO A 77 -35.76 12.91 19.85
N ASP A 78 -34.56 13.39 20.18
CA ASP A 78 -34.27 14.81 20.36
C ASP A 78 -33.75 15.45 19.05
N PRO A 79 -34.52 16.34 18.42
CA PRO A 79 -34.12 17.04 17.19
C PRO A 79 -32.93 17.99 17.38
N SER A 80 -32.68 18.44 18.62
CA SER A 80 -31.57 19.34 18.95
C SER A 80 -30.24 18.60 19.10
N CYS A 81 -30.28 17.28 19.25
CA CYS A 81 -29.10 16.45 19.44
C CYS A 81 -28.15 16.53 18.24
N ILE A 82 -26.85 16.53 18.50
CA ILE A 82 -25.81 16.63 17.46
C ILE A 82 -25.93 15.54 16.38
N CYS A 83 -26.44 14.35 16.74
CA CYS A 83 -26.67 13.25 15.80
C CYS A 83 -27.72 13.58 14.72
N GLN A 84 -28.57 14.58 14.95
CA GLN A 84 -29.59 15.02 14.00
C GLN A 84 -29.07 16.15 13.10
N LYS A 85 -27.94 16.77 13.44
CA LYS A 85 -27.38 17.90 12.70
C LYS A 85 -26.81 17.41 11.37
N PRO A 86 -27.28 17.91 10.22
CA PRO A 86 -26.76 17.54 8.91
C PRO A 86 -25.39 18.17 8.65
N LEU A 87 -24.67 17.72 7.61
CA LEU A 87 -23.42 18.34 7.17
C LEU A 87 -23.59 19.83 6.85
N SER A 88 -24.74 20.24 6.31
CA SER A 88 -25.05 21.65 6.04
C SER A 88 -25.05 22.55 7.28
N PHE A 89 -25.24 21.99 8.48
CA PHE A 89 -25.16 22.74 9.74
C PHE A 89 -23.71 23.01 10.17
N TRP A 90 -22.76 22.17 9.73
CA TRP A 90 -21.35 22.36 10.06
C TRP A 90 -20.61 23.17 8.99
N LEU A 91 -21.05 23.02 7.74
CA LEU A 91 -20.43 23.62 6.56
C LEU A 91 -21.24 24.86 6.12
N GLU A 92 -21.49 25.80 7.03
CA GLU A 92 -22.39 26.94 6.77
C GLU A 92 -21.74 28.06 5.96
N HIS A 93 -20.40 28.12 5.91
CA HIS A 93 -19.67 29.18 5.23
C HIS A 93 -19.72 29.02 3.70
N PRO A 94 -20.25 30.01 2.95
CA PRO A 94 -20.36 29.93 1.49
C PRO A 94 -19.02 29.69 0.78
N ASP A 95 -17.94 30.31 1.26
CA ASP A 95 -16.60 30.17 0.69
C ASP A 95 -16.04 28.77 0.88
N LEU A 96 -16.25 28.18 2.07
CA LEU A 96 -15.88 26.79 2.35
C LEU A 96 -16.69 25.82 1.50
N LEU A 97 -17.99 26.04 1.36
CA LEU A 97 -18.85 25.22 0.50
C LEU A 97 -18.40 25.29 -0.95
N ALA A 98 -18.07 26.50 -1.46
CA ALA A 98 -17.57 26.68 -2.81
C ALA A 98 -16.26 25.93 -3.04
N ALA A 99 -15.32 25.98 -2.08
CA ALA A 99 -14.07 25.23 -2.15
C ALA A 99 -14.29 23.71 -2.07
N LEU A 100 -15.17 23.23 -1.17
CA LEU A 100 -15.49 21.81 -1.04
C LEU A 100 -16.19 21.21 -2.27
N LYS A 101 -16.95 22.01 -3.04
CA LYS A 101 -17.57 21.54 -4.30
C LYS A 101 -16.54 21.11 -5.34
N ALA A 102 -15.33 21.67 -5.30
CA ALA A 102 -14.26 21.29 -6.20
C ALA A 102 -13.68 19.89 -5.88
N GLU A 103 -13.72 19.47 -4.61
CA GLU A 103 -13.06 18.25 -4.13
C GLU A 103 -14.02 17.11 -3.76
N VAL A 104 -15.29 17.41 -3.47
CA VAL A 104 -16.27 16.42 -3.05
C VAL A 104 -17.35 16.26 -4.12
N PRO A 105 -17.29 15.20 -4.95
CA PRO A 105 -18.32 14.93 -5.95
C PRO A 105 -19.70 14.80 -5.31
N HIS A 106 -20.68 15.43 -5.95
CA HIS A 106 -22.08 15.44 -5.49
C HIS A 106 -22.25 15.95 -4.06
N LEU A 107 -21.42 16.91 -3.60
CA LEU A 107 -21.49 17.50 -2.27
C LEU A 107 -22.92 17.86 -1.85
N GLU A 108 -23.71 18.45 -2.76
CA GLU A 108 -25.10 18.86 -2.52
C GLU A 108 -25.97 17.70 -2.02
N THR A 109 -25.77 16.49 -2.54
CA THR A 109 -26.52 15.29 -2.10
C THR A 109 -26.07 14.82 -0.72
N ARG A 110 -24.81 15.09 -0.35
CA ARG A 110 -24.22 14.70 0.93
C ARG A 110 -24.53 15.71 2.03
N LEU A 111 -24.84 16.97 1.72
CA LEU A 111 -25.12 18.01 2.72
C LEU A 111 -26.26 17.64 3.69
N ALA A 112 -27.22 16.83 3.26
CA ALA A 112 -28.31 16.34 4.11
C ALA A 112 -27.90 15.20 5.05
N SER A 113 -26.72 14.59 4.85
CA SER A 113 -26.26 13.47 5.67
C SER A 113 -25.91 13.93 7.08
N ARG A 114 -26.08 13.03 8.05
CA ARG A 114 -25.91 13.33 9.48
C ARG A 114 -24.60 12.71 9.98
N PRO A 115 -23.49 13.46 10.05
CA PRO A 115 -22.18 12.89 10.33
C PRO A 115 -22.15 12.15 11.67
N PHE A 116 -22.86 12.63 12.70
CA PHE A 116 -22.90 12.05 14.04
C PHE A 116 -23.99 10.98 14.25
N LEU A 117 -24.81 10.67 13.24
CA LEU A 117 -25.74 9.54 13.31
C LEU A 117 -25.01 8.22 13.01
N LYS A 118 -24.05 7.86 13.87
CA LYS A 118 -23.21 6.67 13.75
C LYS A 118 -23.14 5.95 15.09
N THR A 119 -22.87 4.65 15.06
CA THR A 119 -22.74 3.83 16.28
C THR A 119 -21.71 4.40 17.27
N HIS A 120 -21.90 4.13 18.56
CA HIS A 120 -20.93 4.47 19.59
C HIS A 120 -19.56 3.84 19.32
N ARG A 121 -19.52 2.69 18.62
CA ARG A 121 -18.27 2.04 18.16
C ARG A 121 -17.50 2.91 17.16
N THR A 122 -18.19 3.57 16.22
CA THR A 122 -17.55 4.45 15.23
C THR A 122 -16.85 5.61 15.91
N LEU A 123 -17.50 6.28 16.86
CA LEU A 123 -16.91 7.39 17.58
C LEU A 123 -15.75 6.99 18.50
N ARG A 124 -15.77 5.77 19.06
CA ARG A 124 -14.61 5.23 19.79
C ARG A 124 -13.39 5.12 18.88
N LYS A 125 -13.57 4.56 17.67
CA LYS A 125 -12.50 4.45 16.67
C LYS A 125 -11.96 5.82 16.24
N GLU A 126 -12.77 6.88 16.32
CA GLU A 126 -12.30 8.25 16.03
C GLU A 126 -11.37 8.80 17.10
N LEU A 127 -11.61 8.49 18.37
CA LEU A 127 -10.66 8.81 19.44
C LEU A 127 -9.36 8.02 19.29
N ASP A 128 -9.45 6.73 18.91
CA ASP A 128 -8.27 5.92 18.60
C ASP A 128 -7.49 6.52 17.42
N TYR A 129 -8.19 6.99 16.39
CA TYR A 129 -7.58 7.66 15.25
C TYR A 129 -6.91 8.99 15.63
N LEU A 130 -7.56 9.84 16.43
CA LEU A 130 -6.95 11.07 16.93
C LEU A 130 -5.69 10.78 17.79
N ALA A 131 -5.68 9.68 18.54
CA ALA A 131 -4.48 9.24 19.26
C ALA A 131 -3.36 8.80 18.32
N ALA A 132 -3.70 8.04 17.26
CA ALA A 132 -2.74 7.62 16.23
C ALA A 132 -2.14 8.81 15.47
N GLN A 133 -2.96 9.82 15.18
CA GLN A 133 -2.54 11.08 14.55
C GLN A 133 -1.77 12.02 15.49
N GLY A 134 -1.55 11.63 16.75
CA GLY A 134 -0.78 12.41 17.71
C GLY A 134 -1.54 13.55 18.39
N TRP A 135 -2.85 13.69 18.17
CA TRP A 135 -3.67 14.66 18.92
C TRP A 135 -3.91 14.23 20.35
N LEU A 136 -4.08 12.93 20.61
CA LEU A 136 -4.31 12.40 21.94
C LEU A 136 -3.13 11.56 22.40
N GLN A 137 -2.84 11.57 23.69
CA GLN A 137 -1.91 10.61 24.29
C GLN A 137 -2.72 9.46 24.89
N PRO A 138 -2.50 8.21 24.45
CA PRO A 138 -3.12 7.06 25.08
C PRO A 138 -2.53 6.85 26.48
N ILE A 139 -3.38 6.47 27.43
CA ILE A 139 -3.01 6.15 28.81
C ILE A 139 -3.19 4.64 29.01
N GLU A 140 -2.30 4.03 29.78
CA GLU A 140 -2.43 2.60 30.14
C GLU A 140 -3.77 2.35 30.83
N ALA A 141 -4.52 1.38 30.31
CA ALA A 141 -5.83 1.03 30.82
C ALA A 141 -5.73 0.51 32.26
N ASN A 142 -6.23 1.29 33.20
CA ASN A 142 -6.45 0.81 34.57
C ASN A 142 -7.75 0.00 34.60
N SER A 143 -7.71 -1.24 35.08
CA SER A 143 -8.88 -2.13 35.16
C SER A 143 -10.07 -1.55 35.96
N ARG A 144 -9.86 -0.46 36.73
CA ARG A 144 -10.91 0.26 37.47
C ARG A 144 -11.38 1.58 36.84
N ARG A 145 -10.71 2.13 35.82
CA ARG A 145 -11.09 3.39 35.15
C ARG A 145 -11.14 3.21 33.64
N ARG A 146 -12.26 3.58 33.00
CA ARG A 146 -12.45 3.53 31.53
C ARG A 146 -11.87 4.77 30.82
N ASP A 147 -10.86 5.39 31.42
CA ASP A 147 -10.18 6.57 30.89
C ASP A 147 -8.96 6.11 30.11
N ASN A 148 -8.94 6.45 28.82
CA ASN A 148 -7.98 5.90 27.87
C ASN A 148 -7.11 6.99 27.23
N PHE A 149 -7.45 8.26 27.40
CA PHE A 149 -6.84 9.37 26.68
C PHE A 149 -6.61 10.59 27.56
N ARG A 150 -5.60 11.38 27.21
CA ARG A 150 -5.43 12.79 27.64
C ARG A 150 -5.09 13.66 26.44
N CYS A 151 -5.45 14.94 26.53
CA CYS A 151 -5.03 15.94 25.55
C CYS A 151 -3.52 16.20 25.64
N ARG A 152 -2.90 16.52 24.49
CA ARG A 152 -1.51 16.96 24.42
C ARG A 152 -1.38 18.46 24.61
N ALA A 153 -0.27 18.89 25.23
CA ALA A 153 0.07 20.30 25.38
C ALA A 153 0.33 20.95 24.01
N ALA A 154 0.20 22.27 23.90
CA ALA A 154 0.27 22.99 22.63
C ALA A 154 1.57 22.73 21.83
N GLY A 155 2.71 22.55 22.50
CA GLY A 155 3.99 22.26 21.85
C GLY A 155 4.16 20.82 21.32
N ASP A 156 3.31 19.88 21.75
CA ASP A 156 3.38 18.46 21.37
C ASP A 156 2.27 18.04 20.39
N ARG A 157 1.54 19.02 19.84
CA ARG A 157 0.47 18.79 18.86
C ARG A 157 1.06 18.57 17.47
N PRO A 158 0.36 17.82 16.59
CA PRO A 158 0.75 17.74 15.18
C PRO A 158 0.79 19.15 14.57
N PRO A 159 1.80 19.46 13.74
CA PRO A 159 1.80 20.73 13.02
C PRO A 159 0.58 20.76 12.09
N LEU A 160 -0.07 21.92 12.01
CA LEU A 160 -1.13 22.15 11.04
C LEU A 160 -0.54 22.03 9.62
N PRO A 161 -1.32 21.53 8.64
CA PRO A 161 -0.88 21.54 7.25
C PRO A 161 -0.62 23.00 6.83
N THR A 162 0.62 23.30 6.46
CA THR A 162 0.94 24.55 5.77
C THR A 162 0.42 24.41 4.33
N PRO A 163 -0.24 25.43 3.76
CA PRO A 163 -0.56 25.40 2.33
C PRO A 163 0.74 25.17 1.55
N ALA A 164 0.79 24.09 0.77
CA ALA A 164 1.95 23.77 -0.04
C ALA A 164 2.16 24.92 -1.02
N SER A 165 3.39 25.43 -1.13
CA SER A 165 3.73 26.40 -2.16
C SER A 165 3.39 25.82 -3.53
N ALA A 166 2.42 26.43 -4.21
CA ALA A 166 2.04 26.04 -5.56
C ALA A 166 3.29 26.10 -6.46
N LEU A 167 3.70 24.94 -6.98
CA LEU A 167 4.70 24.87 -8.04
C LEU A 167 4.12 25.58 -9.26
N THR A 168 4.68 26.73 -9.63
CA THR A 168 4.32 27.43 -10.88
C THR A 168 4.93 26.68 -12.06
N LEU A 169 4.26 25.63 -12.49
CA LEU A 169 4.50 24.92 -13.75
C LEU A 169 3.59 25.53 -14.84
N SER A 170 4.01 25.48 -16.11
CA SER A 170 3.16 25.96 -17.21
C SER A 170 1.92 25.08 -17.38
N GLY A 171 0.78 25.65 -17.82
CA GLY A 171 -0.51 24.94 -17.87
C GLY A 171 -0.49 23.62 -18.67
N SER A 172 0.28 23.54 -19.76
CA SER A 172 0.42 22.29 -20.53
C SER A 172 1.28 21.22 -19.84
N GLN A 173 2.22 21.62 -18.98
CA GLN A 173 3.03 20.69 -18.19
C GLN A 173 2.23 20.15 -16.99
N LEU A 174 1.38 20.98 -16.39
CA LEU A 174 0.49 20.58 -15.30
C LEU A 174 -0.56 19.57 -15.74
N GLU A 175 -1.19 19.77 -16.90
CA GLU A 175 -2.16 18.80 -17.44
C GLU A 175 -1.51 17.45 -17.76
N GLN A 176 -0.29 17.44 -18.30
CA GLN A 176 0.46 16.20 -18.57
C GLN A 176 0.85 15.48 -17.29
N ILE A 177 1.36 16.21 -16.28
CA ILE A 177 1.68 15.65 -14.97
C ILE A 177 0.41 15.14 -14.29
N TYR A 178 -0.72 15.86 -14.38
CA TYR A 178 -2.00 15.43 -13.83
C TYR A 178 -2.46 14.10 -14.44
N HIS A 179 -2.41 13.96 -15.77
CA HIS A 179 -2.82 12.70 -16.40
C HIS A 179 -1.91 11.54 -16.00
N VAL A 180 -0.59 11.74 -15.98
CA VAL A 180 0.38 10.70 -15.57
C VAL A 180 0.22 10.33 -14.10
N LEU A 181 0.09 11.32 -13.22
CA LEU A 181 -0.06 11.11 -11.78
C LEU A 181 -1.44 10.53 -11.44
N SER A 182 -2.54 10.94 -12.11
CA SER A 182 -3.91 10.43 -11.88
C SER A 182 -4.00 8.94 -12.14
N ASP A 183 -3.26 8.49 -13.14
CA ASP A 183 -3.19 7.08 -13.47
C ASP A 183 -2.38 6.29 -12.42
N VAL A 184 -1.47 6.91 -11.64
CA VAL A 184 -0.67 6.21 -10.59
C VAL A 184 -1.01 6.61 -9.15
N ALA A 185 -1.99 7.49 -8.94
CA ALA A 185 -2.28 8.08 -7.64
C ALA A 185 -2.80 7.08 -6.60
N PHE A 186 -3.32 5.94 -7.06
CA PHE A 186 -3.66 4.83 -6.17
C PHE A 186 -2.42 4.17 -5.51
N VAL A 187 -1.22 4.37 -6.08
CA VAL A 187 0.04 3.83 -5.54
C VAL A 187 0.46 4.59 -4.27
N HIS A 188 0.10 5.87 -4.16
CA HIS A 188 0.48 6.72 -3.03
C HIS A 188 -0.64 7.70 -2.65
N PRO A 189 -1.14 7.70 -1.41
CA PRO A 189 -2.26 8.56 -1.00
C PRO A 189 -1.99 10.05 -1.26
N ASP A 190 -0.76 10.52 -1.02
CA ASP A 190 -0.39 11.92 -1.26
C ASP A 190 -0.39 12.35 -2.74
N VAL A 191 -0.32 11.42 -3.69
CA VAL A 191 -0.38 11.76 -5.12
C VAL A 191 -1.83 12.12 -5.52
N GLN A 192 -2.84 11.48 -4.92
CA GLN A 192 -4.24 11.94 -5.06
C GLN A 192 -4.39 13.38 -4.56
N VAL A 193 -3.78 13.68 -3.41
CA VAL A 193 -3.80 15.03 -2.82
C VAL A 193 -3.18 16.08 -3.74
N LEU A 194 -2.03 15.77 -4.33
CA LEU A 194 -1.34 16.67 -5.28
C LEU A 194 -2.14 16.87 -6.58
N LEU A 195 -2.88 15.86 -7.03
CA LEU A 195 -3.70 15.94 -8.23
C LEU A 195 -4.92 16.81 -8.06
N ASP A 196 -5.58 16.72 -6.90
CA ASP A 196 -6.74 17.53 -6.57
C ASP A 196 -6.36 19.02 -6.54
N ASP A 197 -5.16 19.34 -6.05
CA ASP A 197 -4.60 20.71 -6.07
C ASP A 197 -4.26 21.20 -7.49
N ILE A 198 -3.86 20.31 -8.42
CA ILE A 198 -3.56 20.65 -9.82
C ILE A 198 -4.84 20.83 -10.65
N TRP A 199 -5.89 20.04 -10.37
CA TRP A 199 -7.14 20.05 -11.14
C TRP A 199 -7.98 21.31 -10.92
N GLY A 200 -7.85 21.96 -9.75
CA GLY A 200 -8.57 23.19 -9.40
C GLY A 200 -8.36 24.37 -10.37
N GLY A 201 -7.36 24.30 -11.26
CA GLY A 201 -7.06 25.35 -12.24
C GLY A 201 -7.49 25.09 -13.69
N HIS A 202 -7.93 23.87 -14.05
CA HIS A 202 -8.12 23.48 -15.45
C HIS A 202 -9.53 22.91 -15.72
N GLN A 203 -10.48 23.79 -16.05
CA GLN A 203 -11.71 23.35 -16.73
C GLN A 203 -11.44 23.19 -18.22
N HIS A 204 -11.84 22.03 -18.77
CA HIS A 204 -11.80 21.63 -20.18
C HIS A 204 -10.57 20.85 -20.67
N SER A 205 -10.41 19.61 -20.18
CA SER A 205 -9.87 18.55 -21.04
C SER A 205 -10.80 17.34 -21.02
N GLN A 206 -11.24 16.87 -22.19
CA GLN A 206 -11.96 15.60 -22.30
C GLN A 206 -10.98 14.48 -21.96
N ARG A 207 -11.21 13.76 -20.85
CA ARG A 207 -10.43 12.57 -20.49
C ARG A 207 -10.64 11.50 -21.56
N ARG A 208 -9.60 11.25 -22.37
CA ARG A 208 -9.60 10.24 -23.45
C ARG A 208 -8.73 9.02 -23.14
N LEU A 209 -7.98 9.07 -22.05
CA LEU A 209 -7.19 7.95 -21.52
C LEU A 209 -7.76 7.54 -20.17
N PHE A 210 -8.06 6.26 -20.03
CA PHE A 210 -8.48 5.63 -18.77
C PHE A 210 -7.45 4.57 -18.43
N VAL A 211 -6.79 4.71 -17.29
CA VAL A 211 -5.94 3.64 -16.76
C VAL A 211 -6.69 2.92 -15.66
N TRP A 212 -7.01 1.66 -15.93
CA TRP A 212 -7.75 0.80 -15.02
C TRP A 212 -6.79 -0.16 -14.31
N PHE A 213 -6.57 0.07 -13.02
CA PHE A 213 -5.88 -0.89 -12.15
C PHE A 213 -6.93 -1.68 -11.36
N GLU A 214 -7.03 -2.98 -11.59
CA GLU A 214 -7.89 -3.85 -10.79
C GLU A 214 -7.27 -4.05 -9.40
N TYR A 215 -7.83 -3.42 -8.37
CA TYR A 215 -7.55 -3.80 -6.99
C TYR A 215 -8.62 -4.79 -6.53
N ILE A 216 -8.21 -5.93 -5.96
CA ILE A 216 -9.13 -7.03 -5.58
C ILE A 216 -9.41 -7.02 -4.07
N LEU A 217 -9.07 -5.94 -3.36
CA LEU A 217 -9.31 -5.84 -1.92
C LEU A 217 -10.62 -5.08 -1.65
N SER A 218 -11.34 -5.49 -0.62
CA SER A 218 -12.47 -4.74 -0.09
C SER A 218 -12.00 -3.42 0.53
N ASP A 219 -12.88 -2.41 0.61
CA ASP A 219 -12.58 -1.09 1.20
C ASP A 219 -11.88 -1.20 2.58
N GLU A 220 -12.39 -2.03 3.49
CA GLU A 220 -11.79 -2.22 4.83
C GLU A 220 -10.33 -2.72 4.76
N GLN A 221 -10.03 -3.58 3.79
CA GLN A 221 -8.67 -4.10 3.60
C GLN A 221 -7.76 -3.04 3.00
N GLN A 222 -8.28 -2.20 2.10
CA GLN A 222 -7.54 -1.09 1.52
C GLN A 222 -7.19 -0.05 2.60
N GLU A 223 -8.15 0.35 3.45
CA GLU A 223 -7.88 1.28 4.54
C GLU A 223 -6.76 0.78 5.47
N ARG A 224 -6.77 -0.53 5.78
CA ARG A 224 -5.72 -1.14 6.61
C ARG A 224 -4.36 -1.15 5.92
N VAL A 225 -4.33 -1.44 4.62
CA VAL A 225 -3.09 -1.43 3.83
C VAL A 225 -2.49 -0.01 3.77
N ASP A 226 -3.32 1.01 3.56
CA ASP A 226 -2.89 2.40 3.54
C ASP A 226 -2.41 2.87 4.92
N GLU A 227 -3.06 2.43 5.99
CA GLU A 227 -2.61 2.70 7.36
C GLU A 227 -1.22 2.09 7.64
N TYR A 228 -0.92 0.88 7.18
CA TYR A 228 0.43 0.33 7.28
C TYR A 228 1.46 1.12 6.48
N GLN A 229 1.09 1.61 5.29
CA GLN A 229 1.97 2.47 4.50
C GLN A 229 2.31 3.75 5.25
N ASN A 230 1.32 4.45 5.80
CA ASN A 230 1.54 5.66 6.58
C ASN A 230 2.45 5.40 7.80
N GLN A 231 2.28 4.25 8.48
CA GLN A 231 3.15 3.84 9.60
C GLN A 231 4.59 3.59 9.16
N LEU A 232 4.81 3.02 7.97
CA LEU A 232 6.15 2.78 7.40
C LEU A 232 6.82 4.08 6.97
N GLU A 233 6.08 4.99 6.34
CA GLU A 233 6.58 6.32 5.96
C GLU A 233 6.97 7.13 7.20
N ALA A 234 6.11 7.15 8.23
CA ALA A 234 6.43 7.76 9.51
C ALA A 234 7.67 7.12 10.16
N PHE A 235 7.83 5.80 10.06
CA PHE A 235 9.01 5.09 10.54
C PHE A 235 10.28 5.55 9.80
N TRP A 236 10.25 5.70 8.48
CA TRP A 236 11.42 6.14 7.71
C TRP A 236 11.82 7.59 7.93
N THR A 237 10.92 8.46 8.41
CA THR A 237 11.33 9.80 8.87
C THR A 237 12.23 9.77 10.12
N LYS A 238 12.26 8.65 10.85
CA LYS A 238 13.09 8.42 12.04
C LYS A 238 13.90 7.12 11.91
N PRO A 239 14.91 7.05 11.04
CA PRO A 239 15.61 5.79 10.71
C PRO A 239 16.29 5.11 11.90
N ALA A 240 16.61 5.86 12.96
CA ALA A 240 17.19 5.33 14.20
C ALA A 240 16.20 4.49 15.05
N ALA A 241 14.92 4.40 14.65
CA ALA A 241 13.84 3.82 15.44
C ALA A 241 13.97 2.30 15.68
N GLY A 242 14.67 1.55 14.82
CA GLY A 242 14.91 0.12 15.03
C GLY A 242 14.40 -0.78 13.92
N LEU A 243 13.66 -1.82 14.29
CA LEU A 243 12.98 -2.77 13.42
C LEU A 243 11.47 -2.63 13.57
N ILE A 244 10.71 -3.31 12.70
CA ILE A 244 9.28 -3.51 12.89
C ILE A 244 8.96 -4.97 13.20
N ARG A 245 7.92 -5.15 14.02
CA ARG A 245 7.35 -6.44 14.38
C ARG A 245 5.86 -6.48 14.07
N PHE A 246 5.43 -7.58 13.45
CA PHE A 246 4.04 -7.82 13.08
C PHE A 246 3.77 -9.32 12.88
N ASP A 247 2.49 -9.68 12.89
CA ASP A 247 1.96 -11.01 12.59
C ASP A 247 1.60 -11.07 11.11
N TYR A 248 2.16 -12.05 10.40
CA TYR A 248 2.02 -12.22 8.96
C TYR A 248 1.39 -13.56 8.61
N GLU A 249 0.34 -13.54 7.80
CA GLU A 249 -0.31 -14.77 7.34
C GLU A 249 0.41 -15.34 6.11
N THR A 250 1.01 -16.51 6.29
CA THR A 250 1.63 -17.30 5.22
C THR A 250 0.64 -18.31 4.65
N ARG A 251 0.74 -18.63 3.35
CA ARG A 251 -0.16 -19.60 2.69
C ARG A 251 0.00 -21.03 3.21
N GLN A 252 1.18 -21.39 3.69
CA GLN A 252 1.55 -22.77 4.01
C GLN A 252 1.70 -23.03 5.53
N HIS A 253 1.98 -21.98 6.32
CA HIS A 253 2.32 -22.13 7.74
C HIS A 253 1.46 -21.25 8.66
N GLY A 254 0.34 -20.72 8.15
CA GLY A 254 -0.54 -19.85 8.94
C GLY A 254 0.14 -18.55 9.39
N ILE A 255 -0.27 -18.03 10.54
CA ILE A 255 0.20 -16.76 11.09
C ILE A 255 1.57 -16.94 11.75
N GLN A 256 2.54 -16.10 11.34
CA GLN A 256 3.91 -16.10 11.82
C GLN A 256 4.29 -14.74 12.39
N LYS A 257 5.06 -14.73 13.48
CA LYS A 257 5.62 -13.49 14.04
C LYS A 257 6.87 -13.11 13.28
N VAL A 258 6.88 -11.91 12.72
CA VAL A 258 7.97 -11.39 11.90
C VAL A 258 8.65 -10.25 12.66
N LEU A 259 9.98 -10.26 12.66
CA LEU A 259 10.83 -9.16 13.11
C LEU A 259 11.82 -8.83 11.98
N THR A 260 11.68 -7.64 11.40
CA THR A 260 12.41 -7.28 10.18
C THR A 260 12.72 -5.79 10.10
N TYR A 261 13.77 -5.44 9.35
CA TYR A 261 14.09 -4.07 9.00
C TYR A 261 13.35 -3.69 7.71
N PRO A 262 12.44 -2.70 7.74
CA PRO A 262 11.68 -2.30 6.56
C PRO A 262 12.53 -1.41 5.64
N VAL A 263 12.63 -1.76 4.37
CA VAL A 263 13.51 -1.07 3.41
C VAL A 263 12.72 -0.15 2.50
N CYS A 264 11.78 -0.69 1.73
CA CYS A 264 10.94 0.12 0.83
C CYS A 264 9.60 -0.55 0.53
N LEU A 265 8.65 0.26 0.06
CA LEU A 265 7.38 -0.23 -0.48
C LEU A 265 7.45 -0.30 -2.00
N PHE A 266 6.78 -1.29 -2.58
CA PHE A 266 6.58 -1.37 -4.02
C PHE A 266 5.21 -1.97 -4.35
N TYR A 267 4.71 -1.61 -5.52
CA TYR A 267 3.45 -2.14 -6.03
C TYR A 267 3.73 -3.14 -7.14
N ALA A 268 3.22 -4.37 -6.98
CA ALA A 268 3.31 -5.40 -8.00
C ALA A 268 2.02 -6.22 -8.01
N ARG A 269 1.56 -6.59 -9.21
CA ARG A 269 0.45 -7.56 -9.39
C ARG A 269 -0.75 -7.29 -8.46
N ARG A 270 -1.20 -6.05 -8.41
CA ARG A 270 -2.42 -5.62 -7.70
C ARG A 270 -2.32 -5.66 -6.17
N ALA A 271 -1.11 -5.56 -5.63
CA ALA A 271 -0.89 -5.46 -4.19
C ALA A 271 0.33 -4.60 -3.86
N LYS A 272 0.31 -4.00 -2.66
CA LYS A 272 1.44 -3.31 -2.06
C LYS A 272 2.29 -4.31 -1.28
N TYR A 273 3.59 -4.26 -1.49
CA TYR A 273 4.58 -5.11 -0.86
C TYR A 273 5.57 -4.25 -0.09
N LEU A 274 6.00 -4.76 1.06
CA LEU A 274 7.15 -4.28 1.81
C LEU A 274 8.35 -5.19 1.50
N ALA A 275 9.38 -4.63 0.85
CA ALA A 275 10.70 -5.26 0.83
C ALA A 275 11.37 -5.02 2.19
N ALA A 276 11.78 -6.10 2.85
CA ALA A 276 12.39 -6.02 4.16
C ALA A 276 13.50 -7.06 4.32
N PHE A 277 14.43 -6.78 5.22
CA PHE A 277 15.55 -7.65 5.54
C PHE A 277 15.55 -8.00 7.03
N GLY A 278 15.51 -9.30 7.34
CA GLY A 278 15.38 -9.75 8.72
C GLY A 278 15.05 -11.23 8.83
N GLN A 279 14.34 -11.59 9.90
CA GLN A 279 13.97 -12.98 10.14
C GLN A 279 12.99 -13.48 9.09
N LEU A 280 13.31 -14.62 8.49
CA LEU A 280 12.44 -15.25 7.51
C LEU A 280 11.23 -15.91 8.19
N PRO A 281 9.99 -15.75 7.68
CA PRO A 281 8.77 -16.28 8.31
C PRO A 281 8.70 -17.79 8.52
N HIS A 282 9.59 -18.57 7.90
CA HIS A 282 9.66 -20.03 8.00
C HIS A 282 11.01 -20.56 8.51
N ALA A 283 12.03 -19.71 8.54
CA ALA A 283 13.35 -20.05 9.03
C ALA A 283 13.72 -19.01 10.07
N ALA A 284 13.11 -19.09 11.26
CA ALA A 284 13.23 -18.10 12.34
C ALA A 284 14.70 -17.86 12.80
N ARG A 285 15.64 -18.70 12.36
CA ARG A 285 17.09 -18.57 12.60
C ARG A 285 17.89 -18.09 11.38
N SER A 286 17.26 -17.97 10.22
CA SER A 286 17.86 -17.50 8.99
C SER A 286 17.44 -16.05 8.72
N LEU A 287 18.43 -15.24 8.41
CA LEU A 287 18.24 -13.86 7.99
C LEU A 287 18.28 -13.78 6.49
N GLY A 288 17.45 -12.91 5.95
CA GLY A 288 17.44 -12.65 4.53
C GLY A 288 16.39 -11.64 4.14
N TRP A 289 16.35 -11.40 2.84
CA TRP A 289 15.31 -10.59 2.23
C TRP A 289 13.99 -11.35 2.15
N HIS A 290 12.90 -10.62 2.35
CA HIS A 290 11.57 -11.12 2.09
C HIS A 290 10.63 -9.99 1.68
N ASN A 291 9.77 -10.26 0.70
CA ASN A 291 8.72 -9.35 0.26
C ASN A 291 7.39 -9.69 0.96
N PHE A 292 6.93 -8.80 1.83
CA PHE A 292 5.69 -8.97 2.60
C PHE A 292 4.54 -8.26 1.91
N ARG A 293 3.48 -9.01 1.59
CA ARG A 293 2.22 -8.44 1.12
C ARG A 293 1.51 -7.70 2.25
N LEU A 294 1.28 -6.39 2.13
CA LEU A 294 0.67 -5.60 3.20
C LEU A 294 -0.73 -6.10 3.56
N ASP A 295 -1.50 -6.62 2.59
CA ASP A 295 -2.84 -7.17 2.79
C ASP A 295 -2.88 -8.42 3.69
N ARG A 296 -1.73 -9.09 3.87
CA ARG A 296 -1.57 -10.30 4.70
C ARG A 296 -1.05 -10.02 6.10
N ILE A 297 -0.73 -8.78 6.44
CA ILE A 297 -0.39 -8.41 7.82
C ILE A 297 -1.68 -8.43 8.65
N ARG A 298 -1.65 -9.18 9.76
CA ARG A 298 -2.80 -9.40 10.65
C ARG A 298 -2.73 -8.61 11.95
N SER A 299 -1.57 -8.07 12.32
CA SER A 299 -1.46 -7.20 13.50
C SER A 299 -2.25 -5.91 13.32
N PRO A 300 -2.93 -5.38 14.35
CA PRO A 300 -3.70 -4.13 14.24
C PRO A 300 -2.82 -2.91 13.91
N ARG A 301 -1.53 -2.96 14.26
CA ARG A 301 -0.52 -1.93 13.95
C ARG A 301 0.87 -2.55 13.88
N LEU A 302 1.79 -1.90 13.17
CA LEU A 302 3.21 -2.24 13.22
C LEU A 302 3.79 -1.81 14.56
N THR A 303 4.60 -2.68 15.17
CA THR A 303 5.27 -2.36 16.44
C THR A 303 6.74 -2.09 16.19
N VAL A 304 7.21 -0.91 16.55
CA VAL A 304 8.63 -0.57 16.48
C VAL A 304 9.39 -1.29 17.61
N VAL A 305 10.49 -1.93 17.25
CA VAL A 305 11.39 -2.64 18.17
C VAL A 305 12.76 -1.97 18.12
N PRO A 306 13.25 -1.38 19.24
CA PRO A 306 14.49 -0.63 19.23
C PRO A 306 15.71 -1.53 18.99
N TRP A 307 16.79 -0.96 18.46
CA TRP A 307 18.05 -1.67 18.21
C TRP A 307 18.68 -2.32 19.45
N SER A 308 18.36 -1.83 20.64
CA SER A 308 18.83 -2.37 21.92
C SER A 308 18.06 -3.61 22.38
N ASP A 309 16.98 -4.00 21.69
CA ASP A 309 16.16 -5.14 22.07
C ASP A 309 16.93 -6.46 21.86
N PRO A 310 16.96 -7.37 22.85
CA PRO A 310 17.69 -8.63 22.77
C PRO A 310 17.15 -9.60 21.70
N ALA A 311 15.93 -9.39 21.19
CA ALA A 311 15.39 -10.16 20.08
C ALA A 311 15.99 -9.76 18.72
N VAL A 312 16.70 -8.63 18.63
CA VAL A 312 17.33 -8.18 17.38
C VAL A 312 18.47 -9.13 17.01
N PRO A 313 18.45 -9.72 15.79
CA PRO A 313 19.51 -10.62 15.35
C PRO A 313 20.89 -9.95 15.30
N ALA A 314 21.92 -10.65 15.80
CA ALA A 314 23.27 -10.12 15.93
C ALA A 314 23.88 -9.64 14.59
N GLU A 315 23.63 -10.35 13.49
CA GLU A 315 24.11 -9.94 12.16
C GLU A 315 23.49 -8.60 11.73
N LEU A 316 22.20 -8.38 12.00
CA LEU A 316 21.53 -7.14 11.64
C LEU A 316 22.02 -5.97 12.49
N LEU A 317 22.27 -6.23 13.78
CA LEU A 317 22.89 -5.26 14.67
C LEU A 317 24.32 -4.91 14.22
N ALA A 318 25.09 -5.88 13.72
CA ALA A 318 26.42 -5.64 13.17
C ALA A 318 26.35 -4.76 11.91
N ARG A 319 25.43 -5.05 10.99
CA ARG A 319 25.18 -4.21 9.80
C ARG A 319 24.80 -2.78 10.17
N GLN A 320 23.93 -2.61 11.17
CA GLN A 320 23.56 -1.29 11.68
C GLN A 320 24.76 -0.51 12.23
N ARG A 321 25.61 -1.16 13.04
CA ARG A 321 26.81 -0.53 13.61
C ARG A 321 27.84 -0.15 12.55
N GLN A 322 27.89 -0.89 11.45
CA GLN A 322 28.77 -0.64 10.32
C GLN A 322 28.20 0.37 9.30
N GLY A 323 26.97 0.87 9.51
CA GLY A 323 26.31 1.76 8.55
C GLY A 323 25.94 1.07 7.22
N ASN A 324 25.83 -0.26 7.22
CA ASN A 324 25.60 -1.09 6.03
C ASN A 324 24.21 -1.74 6.07
N LEU A 325 23.20 -0.96 6.44
CA LEU A 325 21.80 -1.41 6.40
C LEU A 325 21.31 -1.42 4.95
N PRO A 326 20.45 -2.38 4.58
CA PRO A 326 19.96 -2.45 3.21
C PRO A 326 19.16 -1.22 2.80
N THR A 327 19.31 -0.79 1.55
CA THR A 327 18.72 0.45 1.03
C THR A 327 17.75 0.19 -0.13
N PRO A 328 16.85 1.15 -0.45
CA PRO A 328 15.99 1.05 -1.63
C PRO A 328 16.78 0.93 -2.94
N GLU A 329 17.96 1.55 -3.04
CA GLU A 329 18.82 1.50 -4.23
C GLU A 329 19.36 0.08 -4.47
N GLU A 330 19.68 -0.67 -3.40
CA GLU A 330 20.06 -2.08 -3.52
C GLU A 330 18.93 -2.92 -4.13
N VAL A 331 17.69 -2.67 -3.70
CA VAL A 331 16.49 -3.35 -4.22
C VAL A 331 16.28 -3.03 -5.69
N GLN A 332 16.38 -1.74 -6.05
CA GLN A 332 16.24 -1.30 -7.44
C GLN A 332 17.31 -1.92 -8.35
N ALA A 333 18.58 -1.87 -7.93
CA ALA A 333 19.67 -2.47 -8.69
C ALA A 333 19.47 -3.99 -8.89
N ALA A 334 18.98 -4.69 -7.86
CA ALA A 334 18.70 -6.12 -7.95
C ALA A 334 17.55 -6.46 -8.91
N TRP A 335 16.55 -5.59 -9.03
CA TRP A 335 15.48 -5.71 -10.04
C TRP A 335 15.99 -5.42 -11.45
N GLU A 336 16.84 -4.42 -11.65
CA GLU A 336 17.43 -4.13 -12.97
C GLU A 336 18.36 -5.25 -13.45
N GLU A 337 19.06 -5.91 -12.52
CA GLU A 337 19.97 -7.02 -12.79
C GLU A 337 19.25 -8.26 -13.35
N ALA A 338 18.09 -8.60 -12.79
CA ALA A 338 17.37 -9.82 -13.17
C ALA A 338 15.88 -9.73 -12.90
N TRP A 339 15.11 -10.20 -13.86
CA TRP A 339 13.68 -10.10 -13.89
C TRP A 339 13.01 -11.01 -12.84
N GLY A 340 12.31 -10.38 -11.90
CA GLY A 340 11.53 -11.01 -10.85
C GLY A 340 11.40 -10.06 -9.66
N SER A 341 10.24 -10.02 -9.01
CA SER A 341 10.02 -9.13 -7.86
C SER A 341 10.72 -9.63 -6.60
N ASP A 342 10.82 -10.95 -6.43
CA ASP A 342 11.55 -11.63 -5.36
C ASP A 342 13.03 -11.68 -5.76
N PHE A 343 13.65 -10.50 -5.79
CA PHE A 343 15.02 -10.26 -6.29
C PHE A 343 16.11 -11.03 -5.53
N TYR A 344 15.80 -11.52 -4.33
CA TYR A 344 16.68 -12.35 -3.53
C TYR A 344 16.71 -13.83 -3.95
N LEU A 345 15.87 -14.25 -4.90
CA LEU A 345 15.93 -15.59 -5.46
C LEU A 345 17.12 -15.77 -6.41
N PRO A 346 17.55 -17.02 -6.68
CA PRO A 346 18.69 -17.29 -7.53
C PRO A 346 18.54 -16.69 -8.94
N LYS A 347 19.56 -15.96 -9.38
CA LYS A 347 19.65 -15.45 -10.76
C LYS A 347 20.01 -16.60 -11.72
N ALA A 348 19.31 -16.68 -12.84
CA ALA A 348 19.63 -17.62 -13.92
C ALA A 348 19.48 -16.99 -15.30
N LEU A 349 20.16 -17.56 -16.29
CA LEU A 349 19.97 -17.23 -17.69
C LEU A 349 18.65 -17.83 -18.18
N LEU A 350 17.77 -16.97 -18.69
CA LEU A 350 16.58 -17.34 -19.45
C LEU A 350 16.91 -17.35 -20.94
N ILE A 351 16.49 -18.40 -21.64
CA ILE A 351 16.42 -18.42 -23.11
C ILE A 351 14.99 -18.81 -23.50
N LEU A 352 14.33 -17.96 -24.27
CA LEU A 352 13.00 -18.21 -24.82
C LEU A 352 13.07 -18.38 -26.33
N ARG A 353 12.17 -19.20 -26.85
CA ARG A 353 11.91 -19.40 -28.28
C ARG A 353 10.45 -19.04 -28.58
N PHE A 354 10.24 -18.30 -29.66
CA PHE A 354 8.93 -17.97 -30.21
C PHE A 354 8.88 -18.25 -31.72
N ALA A 355 7.69 -18.62 -32.21
CA ALA A 355 7.44 -18.66 -33.65
C ALA A 355 7.58 -17.23 -34.26
N PRO A 356 8.14 -17.08 -35.47
CA PRO A 356 8.44 -15.76 -36.04
C PRO A 356 7.24 -14.82 -36.14
N GLN A 357 6.06 -15.33 -36.55
CA GLN A 357 4.86 -14.52 -36.65
C GLN A 357 4.39 -14.01 -35.27
N PHE A 358 4.48 -14.83 -34.23
CA PHE A 358 4.08 -14.44 -32.89
C PHE A 358 5.05 -13.39 -32.32
N ALA A 359 6.35 -13.64 -32.45
CA ALA A 359 7.38 -12.71 -31.99
C ALA A 359 7.24 -11.33 -32.63
N ARG A 360 7.05 -11.27 -33.95
CA ARG A 360 6.88 -10.02 -34.70
C ARG A 360 5.68 -9.20 -34.22
N ARG A 361 4.59 -9.87 -33.84
CA ARG A 361 3.34 -9.21 -33.43
C ARG A 361 3.31 -8.81 -31.96
N TYR A 362 3.91 -9.60 -31.08
CA TYR A 362 3.68 -9.49 -29.64
C TYR A 362 4.95 -9.34 -28.79
N VAL A 363 6.15 -9.54 -29.35
CA VAL A 363 7.41 -9.58 -28.59
C VAL A 363 8.41 -8.52 -29.07
N ASP A 364 8.77 -8.49 -30.35
CA ASP A 364 9.91 -7.71 -30.88
C ASP A 364 9.85 -6.21 -30.51
N ASN A 365 8.66 -5.61 -30.50
CA ASN A 365 8.46 -4.17 -30.24
C ASN A 365 7.94 -3.89 -28.83
N THR A 366 8.26 -4.75 -27.87
CA THR A 366 7.78 -4.60 -26.48
C THR A 366 8.93 -4.54 -25.49
N VAL A 367 8.95 -3.50 -24.67
CA VAL A 367 9.89 -3.40 -23.55
C VAL A 367 9.35 -4.23 -22.40
N ARG A 368 10.14 -5.23 -21.96
CA ARG A 368 9.73 -6.17 -20.91
C ARG A 368 10.60 -6.08 -19.66
N HIS A 369 11.90 -6.01 -19.87
CA HIS A 369 12.93 -5.93 -18.84
C HIS A 369 14.24 -5.42 -19.48
N PRO A 370 15.10 -4.67 -18.80
CA PRO A 370 16.37 -4.18 -19.37
C PRO A 370 17.23 -5.30 -19.98
N THR A 371 17.28 -6.45 -19.33
CA THR A 371 18.06 -7.62 -19.79
C THR A 371 17.37 -8.47 -20.85
N PHE A 372 16.09 -8.22 -21.16
CA PHE A 372 15.35 -9.01 -22.15
C PHE A 372 15.65 -8.52 -23.57
N GLN A 373 16.46 -9.29 -24.29
CA GLN A 373 17.00 -8.90 -25.59
C GLN A 373 16.91 -10.03 -26.63
N PRO A 374 16.71 -9.72 -27.92
CA PRO A 374 16.79 -10.72 -28.97
C PRO A 374 18.21 -11.28 -29.08
N ILE A 375 18.32 -12.57 -29.36
CA ILE A 375 19.61 -13.25 -29.59
C ILE A 375 19.54 -14.09 -30.88
N ALA A 376 20.58 -13.98 -31.70
CA ALA A 376 20.73 -14.82 -32.89
C ALA A 376 20.99 -16.27 -32.49
N TYR A 377 20.36 -17.22 -33.18
CA TYR A 377 20.41 -18.65 -32.86
C TYR A 377 21.85 -19.17 -32.70
N GLU A 378 22.75 -18.72 -33.58
CA GLU A 378 24.15 -19.14 -33.66
C GLU A 378 24.96 -18.70 -32.44
N ARG A 379 24.52 -17.64 -31.73
CA ARG A 379 25.19 -17.11 -30.54
C ARG A 379 24.77 -17.84 -29.26
N ILE A 380 23.62 -18.52 -29.27
CA ILE A 380 23.06 -19.18 -28.08
C ILE A 380 23.99 -20.27 -27.54
N PRO A 381 24.60 -21.17 -28.35
CA PRO A 381 25.49 -22.19 -27.82
C PRO A 381 26.69 -21.65 -27.03
N ALA A 382 27.29 -20.56 -27.50
CA ALA A 382 28.40 -19.91 -26.81
C ALA A 382 27.93 -19.26 -25.50
N LEU A 383 26.75 -18.63 -25.50
CA LEU A 383 26.13 -18.05 -24.31
C LEU A 383 25.87 -19.12 -23.24
N VAL A 384 25.24 -20.23 -23.61
CA VAL A 384 24.95 -21.35 -22.68
C VAL A 384 26.26 -21.89 -22.07
N ARG A 385 27.32 -22.06 -22.87
CA ARG A 385 28.62 -22.54 -22.34
C ARG A 385 29.28 -21.59 -21.35
N ARG A 386 29.04 -20.29 -21.49
CA ARG A 386 29.63 -19.26 -20.63
C ARG A 386 28.84 -19.08 -19.33
N GLU A 387 27.52 -19.06 -19.41
CA GLU A 387 26.66 -18.67 -18.27
C GLU A 387 26.20 -19.87 -17.43
N ILE A 388 26.18 -21.09 -17.98
CA ILE A 388 25.69 -22.27 -17.29
C ILE A 388 26.88 -23.13 -16.84
N ALA A 389 27.11 -23.11 -15.53
CA ALA A 389 28.22 -23.81 -14.90
C ALA A 389 28.04 -25.34 -14.90
N ASP A 390 26.82 -25.83 -14.66
CA ASP A 390 26.54 -27.26 -14.63
C ASP A 390 26.64 -27.87 -16.04
N ALA A 391 27.57 -28.82 -16.20
CA ALA A 391 27.85 -29.43 -17.50
C ALA A 391 26.66 -30.25 -18.03
N GLY A 392 25.93 -30.93 -17.15
CA GLY A 392 24.79 -31.77 -17.54
C GLY A 392 23.58 -30.94 -17.99
N GLU A 393 23.26 -29.87 -17.25
CA GLU A 393 22.24 -28.89 -17.63
C GLU A 393 22.59 -28.22 -18.96
N ARG A 394 23.85 -27.80 -19.12
CA ARG A 394 24.36 -27.23 -20.37
C ARG A 394 24.17 -28.16 -21.56
N GLU A 395 24.55 -29.43 -21.44
CA GLU A 395 24.40 -30.41 -22.52
C GLU A 395 22.94 -30.66 -22.90
N LYS A 396 22.06 -30.78 -21.90
CA LYS A 396 20.61 -30.92 -22.12
C LYS A 396 20.03 -29.71 -22.85
N ILE A 397 20.38 -28.50 -22.43
CA ILE A 397 19.93 -27.25 -23.07
C ILE A 397 20.42 -27.18 -24.53
N LEU A 398 21.69 -27.50 -24.78
CA LEU A 398 22.24 -27.54 -26.14
C LEU A 398 21.59 -28.62 -27.01
N HIS A 399 21.20 -29.75 -26.42
CA HIS A 399 20.45 -30.78 -27.11
C HIS A 399 19.04 -30.29 -27.51
N ILE A 400 18.31 -29.68 -26.57
CA ILE A 400 16.99 -29.08 -26.84
C ILE A 400 17.09 -28.03 -27.95
N LEU A 401 18.08 -27.13 -27.86
CA LEU A 401 18.28 -26.06 -28.84
C LEU A 401 18.49 -26.61 -30.26
N ARG A 402 19.30 -27.67 -30.43
CA ARG A 402 19.57 -28.30 -31.74
C ARG A 402 18.32 -28.88 -32.41
N GLN A 403 17.29 -29.20 -31.63
CA GLN A 403 16.01 -29.69 -32.14
C GLN A 403 15.05 -28.56 -32.52
N ARG A 404 15.45 -27.29 -32.43
CA ARG A 404 14.60 -26.13 -32.74
C ARG A 404 15.08 -25.43 -34.02
N PRO A 405 14.14 -24.92 -34.84
CA PRO A 405 14.49 -24.18 -36.04
C PRO A 405 15.36 -22.96 -35.74
N ALA A 406 16.46 -22.81 -36.48
CA ALA A 406 17.28 -21.60 -36.41
C ALA A 406 16.54 -20.35 -36.91
N SER A 407 15.50 -20.54 -37.73
CA SER A 407 14.63 -19.48 -38.27
C SER A 407 13.63 -18.92 -37.26
N ASP A 408 13.47 -19.54 -36.10
CA ASP A 408 12.64 -19.02 -35.02
C ASP A 408 13.28 -17.79 -34.35
N ARG A 409 12.48 -17.12 -33.52
CA ARG A 409 12.94 -15.93 -32.79
C ARG A 409 13.32 -16.32 -31.37
N TYR A 410 14.53 -15.96 -30.99
CA TYR A 410 15.09 -16.28 -29.68
C TYR A 410 15.38 -15.01 -28.90
N PHE A 411 15.18 -15.08 -27.59
CA PHE A 411 15.43 -13.99 -26.67
C PHE A 411 16.16 -14.53 -25.44
N CYS A 412 17.05 -13.72 -24.88
CA CYS A 412 17.68 -13.99 -23.59
C CYS A 412 17.30 -12.93 -22.57
N ALA A 413 17.36 -13.32 -21.29
CA ALA A 413 17.27 -12.41 -20.15
C ALA A 413 17.95 -13.03 -18.93
N TYR A 414 18.18 -12.22 -17.90
CA TYR A 414 18.44 -12.75 -16.56
C TYR A 414 17.14 -12.73 -15.76
N VAL A 415 16.86 -13.81 -15.03
CA VAL A 415 15.61 -14.01 -14.28
C VAL A 415 15.89 -14.52 -12.88
N ARG A 416 14.93 -14.32 -11.98
CA ARG A 416 14.92 -14.88 -10.63
C ARG A 416 14.14 -16.19 -10.63
N VAL A 417 14.79 -17.33 -10.42
CA VAL A 417 14.16 -18.66 -10.49
C VAL A 417 13.29 -18.92 -9.26
N GLY A 418 12.03 -19.31 -9.48
CA GLY A 418 11.04 -19.52 -8.42
C GLY A 418 10.18 -18.28 -8.13
N ASP A 419 10.44 -17.15 -8.79
CA ASP A 419 9.63 -15.95 -8.65
C ASP A 419 8.23 -16.19 -9.22
N THR A 420 7.21 -15.98 -8.40
CA THR A 420 5.82 -16.24 -8.79
C THR A 420 5.36 -15.27 -9.88
N ASN A 421 5.79 -14.01 -9.83
CA ASN A 421 5.35 -12.97 -10.76
C ASN A 421 5.91 -13.21 -12.16
N PHE A 422 7.17 -13.62 -12.27
CA PHE A 422 7.81 -14.01 -13.52
C PHE A 422 7.23 -15.32 -14.07
N THR A 423 7.00 -16.31 -13.20
CA THR A 423 6.32 -17.56 -13.59
C THR A 423 4.96 -17.28 -14.24
N MET A 424 4.16 -16.39 -13.67
CA MET A 424 2.88 -16.01 -14.27
C MET A 424 3.04 -15.37 -15.65
N ARG A 425 4.05 -14.50 -15.84
CA ARG A 425 4.32 -13.92 -17.17
C ARG A 425 4.72 -14.98 -18.20
N LEU A 426 5.47 -16.00 -17.82
CA LEU A 426 5.78 -17.12 -18.73
C LEU A 426 4.50 -17.85 -19.18
N ARG A 427 3.51 -17.98 -18.29
CA ARG A 427 2.23 -18.62 -18.63
C ARG A 427 1.44 -17.83 -19.66
N ASP A 428 1.51 -16.49 -19.61
CA ASP A 428 0.81 -15.60 -20.55
C ASP A 428 1.30 -15.77 -22.01
N TRP A 429 2.52 -16.29 -22.20
CA TRP A 429 3.06 -16.56 -23.54
C TRP A 429 2.74 -17.96 -24.06
N ARG A 430 2.16 -18.84 -23.25
CA ARG A 430 1.76 -20.17 -23.72
C ARG A 430 0.59 -20.06 -24.71
N PRO A 431 0.50 -20.96 -25.71
CA PRO A 431 1.46 -22.02 -26.05
C PRO A 431 2.62 -21.53 -26.95
N ASN A 432 2.68 -20.25 -27.30
CA ASN A 432 3.56 -19.72 -28.35
C ASN A 432 5.00 -19.43 -27.90
N GLY A 433 5.23 -19.32 -26.59
CA GLY A 433 6.54 -19.18 -25.98
C GLY A 433 7.02 -20.49 -25.37
N GLU A 434 8.22 -20.90 -25.74
CA GLU A 434 8.91 -22.07 -25.19
C GLU A 434 10.13 -21.63 -24.38
N VAL A 435 10.25 -22.14 -23.14
CA VAL A 435 11.44 -21.97 -22.32
C VAL A 435 12.49 -23.01 -22.73
N ILE A 436 13.66 -22.56 -23.20
CA ILE A 436 14.80 -23.41 -23.52
C ILE A 436 15.71 -23.56 -22.29
N ALA A 437 15.92 -22.47 -21.55
CA ALA A 437 16.67 -22.41 -20.29
C ALA A 437 16.04 -21.39 -19.34
N PRO A 438 16.19 -21.51 -18.00
CA PRO A 438 16.81 -22.64 -17.30
C PRO A 438 15.92 -23.89 -17.31
N LEU A 439 16.48 -25.07 -17.05
CA LEU A 439 15.71 -26.31 -17.06
C LEU A 439 14.59 -26.32 -16.02
N ALA A 440 14.82 -25.69 -14.85
CA ALA A 440 13.81 -25.56 -13.80
C ALA A 440 12.49 -24.97 -14.32
N TYR A 441 12.54 -23.87 -15.07
CA TYR A 441 11.35 -23.26 -15.65
C TYR A 441 10.78 -24.08 -16.81
N ARG A 442 11.64 -24.65 -17.66
CA ARG A 442 11.19 -25.52 -18.75
C ARG A 442 10.37 -26.70 -18.24
N GLU A 443 10.91 -27.43 -17.27
CA GLU A 443 10.26 -28.59 -16.68
C GLU A 443 8.97 -28.21 -15.94
N GLN A 444 8.98 -27.07 -15.24
CA GLN A 444 7.76 -26.54 -14.63
C GLN A 444 6.68 -26.26 -15.67
N MET A 445 7.00 -25.56 -16.76
CA MET A 445 6.04 -25.26 -17.82
C MET A 445 5.52 -26.54 -18.51
N ALA A 446 6.38 -27.55 -18.70
CA ALA A 446 5.99 -28.83 -19.25
C ALA A 446 5.02 -29.59 -18.34
N ARG A 447 5.32 -29.69 -17.03
CA ARG A 447 4.43 -30.32 -16.04
C ARG A 447 3.08 -29.61 -15.95
N GLU A 448 3.08 -28.28 -15.94
CA GLU A 448 1.84 -27.50 -15.90
C GLU A 448 0.99 -27.71 -17.16
N ALA A 449 1.60 -27.74 -18.36
CA ALA A 449 0.88 -28.00 -19.60
C ALA A 449 0.29 -29.42 -19.65
N GLN A 450 1.01 -30.42 -19.12
CA GLN A 450 0.51 -31.79 -19.01
C GLN A 450 -0.68 -31.89 -18.05
N ALA A 451 -0.60 -31.24 -16.88
CA ALA A 451 -1.70 -31.19 -15.92
C ALA A 451 -2.91 -30.44 -16.50
N GLU A 452 -2.68 -29.32 -17.19
CA GLU A 452 -3.73 -28.55 -17.86
C GLU A 452 -4.45 -29.39 -18.92
N LEU A 453 -3.72 -30.16 -19.74
CA LEU A 453 -4.31 -31.05 -20.74
C LEU A 453 -5.22 -32.10 -20.09
N GLN A 454 -4.84 -32.67 -18.94
CA GLN A 454 -5.66 -33.65 -18.22
C GLN A 454 -7.01 -33.07 -17.76
N PHE A 455 -7.12 -31.77 -17.52
CA PHE A 455 -8.42 -31.14 -17.18
C PHE A 455 -9.39 -31.13 -18.36
N TYR A 456 -8.88 -30.98 -19.59
CA TYR A 456 -9.71 -30.92 -20.81
C TYR A 456 -9.87 -32.28 -21.50
N ARG A 457 -8.97 -33.22 -21.20
CA ARG A 457 -8.91 -34.58 -21.75
C ARG A 457 -8.58 -35.59 -20.64
N PRO A 458 -9.49 -35.81 -19.68
CA PRO A 458 -9.28 -36.79 -18.61
C PRO A 458 -9.18 -38.23 -19.13
N ASP A 459 -9.65 -38.48 -20.36
CA ASP A 459 -9.58 -39.73 -21.10
C ASP A 459 -8.16 -40.07 -21.60
N LEU A 460 -7.30 -39.07 -21.78
CA LEU A 460 -5.90 -39.26 -22.15
C LEU A 460 -5.07 -39.61 -20.91
N LYS A 461 -4.80 -40.91 -20.72
CA LYS A 461 -3.78 -41.38 -19.76
C LYS A 461 -2.39 -41.01 -20.30
N LEU A 462 -1.87 -39.87 -19.87
CA LEU A 462 -0.49 -39.47 -20.12
C LEU A 462 0.41 -40.25 -19.15
N SER A 463 1.21 -41.17 -19.68
CA SER A 463 2.19 -42.00 -18.96
C SER A 463 3.37 -41.20 -18.42
#